data_AF-A0A847WPV0-F1
#
_entry.id   AF-A0A847WPV0-F1
#
_cell.length_a   1.000
_cell.length_b   1.000
_cell.length_c   1.000
_cell.angle_alpha   90.00
_cell.angle_beta   90.00
_cell.angle_gamma   90.00
#
_symmetry.space_group_name_H-M   'P 1'
#
loop_
_entity.id
_entity.type
_entity.pdbx_description
1 polymer ?
#
loop_
_entity_poly.entity_id
_entity_poly.type
_entity_poly.pdbx_seq_one_letter_code
_entity_poly.pdbx_strand_id
1 'polypeptide(L)'
;MTTKKIYYLAIVSLFILLLVGCQNDQASPPTTENQQSIQNISYVKQDGDQINASVRRMFKEINEITSISNQQDILMAIQVKPLSQFNEQKIADEVEAYLINTYSDMEVNVSSDYKIFLEINRLKKKIAQKSLSTNEINEAFNSIKTLINPPSDQEE
;
A
#
# COMPACT_ATOMS: atom_id res chain seq x y z
N MET A 1 -5.12 -57.42 -9.82
CA MET A 1 -5.77 -56.08 -9.90
C MET A 1 -4.89 -55.21 -10.80
N THR A 2 -5.44 -54.73 -11.90
CA THR A 2 -4.70 -54.26 -13.09
C THR A 2 -3.73 -53.10 -12.79
N THR A 3 -2.47 -53.25 -13.21
CA THR A 3 -1.37 -52.27 -13.06
C THR A 3 -1.74 -50.86 -13.54
N LYS A 4 -2.62 -50.76 -14.54
CA LYS A 4 -3.21 -49.49 -15.02
C LYS A 4 -4.04 -48.77 -13.94
N LYS A 5 -4.76 -49.51 -13.09
CA LYS A 5 -5.53 -48.92 -11.98
C LYS A 5 -4.61 -48.40 -10.87
N ILE A 6 -3.48 -49.06 -10.63
CA ILE A 6 -2.47 -48.62 -9.66
C ILE A 6 -1.80 -47.32 -10.14
N TYR A 7 -1.48 -47.23 -11.44
CA TYR A 7 -0.92 -46.01 -12.03
C TYR A 7 -1.91 -44.84 -12.00
N TYR A 8 -3.19 -45.10 -12.28
CA TYR A 8 -4.25 -44.10 -12.16
C TYR A 8 -4.41 -43.59 -10.72
N LEU A 9 -4.36 -44.49 -9.73
CA LEU A 9 -4.42 -44.15 -8.30
C LEU A 9 -3.21 -43.31 -7.85
N ALA A 10 -2.01 -43.61 -8.38
CA ALA A 10 -0.81 -42.84 -8.10
C ALA A 10 -0.86 -41.42 -8.69
N ILE A 11 -1.37 -41.26 -9.93
CA ILE A 11 -1.54 -39.94 -10.56
C ILE A 11 -2.58 -39.10 -9.81
N VAL A 12 -3.71 -39.69 -9.41
CA VAL A 12 -4.74 -38.99 -8.63
C VAL A 12 -4.19 -38.57 -7.27
N SER A 13 -3.43 -39.43 -6.59
CA SER A 13 -2.76 -39.10 -5.32
C SER A 13 -1.76 -37.95 -5.46
N LEU A 14 -0.96 -37.94 -6.54
CA LEU A 14 -0.02 -36.86 -6.84
C LEU A 14 -0.73 -35.53 -7.10
N PHE A 15 -1.91 -35.56 -7.74
CA PHE A 15 -2.72 -34.37 -7.99
C PHE A 15 -3.34 -33.80 -6.71
N ILE A 16 -3.68 -34.65 -5.73
CA ILE A 16 -4.25 -34.22 -4.44
C ILE A 16 -3.23 -33.46 -3.59
N LEU A 17 -1.94 -33.79 -3.70
CA LEU A 17 -0.86 -33.10 -2.99
C LEU A 17 -0.63 -31.66 -3.50
N LEU A 18 -1.04 -31.34 -4.73
CA LEU A 18 -0.93 -29.98 -5.30
C LEU A 18 -2.03 -29.03 -4.80
N LEU A 19 -3.05 -29.53 -4.08
CA LEU A 19 -4.18 -28.73 -3.60
C LEU A 19 -4.02 -28.22 -2.17
N VAL A 20 -2.88 -28.48 -1.51
CA VAL A 20 -2.60 -27.93 -0.17
C VAL A 20 -2.09 -26.50 -0.31
N GLY A 21 -2.99 -25.53 -0.22
CA GLY A 21 -2.65 -24.11 -0.10
C GLY A 21 -2.43 -23.73 1.36
N CYS A 22 -1.30 -23.09 1.67
CA CYS A 22 -1.10 -22.42 2.96
C CYS A 22 -1.89 -21.11 2.97
N GLN A 23 -2.88 -21.00 3.85
CA GLN A 23 -3.54 -19.74 4.17
C GLN A 23 -2.63 -18.92 5.10
N ASN A 24 -2.19 -17.75 4.65
CA ASN A 24 -1.38 -16.82 5.44
C ASN A 24 -2.32 -15.78 6.07
N ASP A 25 -2.72 -15.98 7.32
CA ASP A 25 -3.47 -14.98 8.07
C ASP A 25 -2.50 -13.88 8.54
N GLN A 26 -2.46 -12.78 7.80
CA GLN A 26 -1.77 -11.58 8.26
C GLN A 26 -2.67 -10.87 9.29
N ALA A 27 -2.26 -10.94 10.55
CA ALA A 27 -2.89 -10.23 11.64
C ALA A 27 -2.84 -8.71 11.40
N SER A 28 -4.00 -8.09 11.20
CA SER A 28 -4.16 -6.64 11.33
C SER A 28 -3.78 -6.22 12.75
N PRO A 29 -2.87 -5.25 12.95
CA PRO A 29 -2.54 -4.76 14.29
C PRO A 29 -3.75 -4.06 14.93
N PRO A 30 -3.90 -4.17 16.27
CA PRO A 30 -5.04 -3.59 16.98
C PRO A 30 -4.98 -2.06 16.98
N THR A 31 -6.08 -1.43 16.58
CA THR A 31 -6.31 0.02 16.68
C THR A 31 -6.45 0.39 18.15
N THR A 32 -5.36 0.82 18.78
CA THR A 32 -5.44 1.50 20.08
C THR A 32 -5.55 2.99 19.80
N GLU A 33 -6.77 3.51 19.91
CA GLU A 33 -7.04 4.93 19.97
C GLU A 33 -6.34 5.53 21.20
N ASN A 34 -5.33 6.36 20.97
CA ASN A 34 -4.90 7.32 21.96
C ASN A 34 -4.72 8.68 21.27
N GLN A 35 -5.85 9.39 21.19
CA GLN A 35 -5.92 10.76 20.73
C GLN A 35 -5.30 11.68 21.78
N GLN A 36 -4.01 11.96 21.66
CA GLN A 36 -3.37 13.07 22.38
C GLN A 36 -2.58 13.94 21.40
N SER A 37 -3.25 15.04 21.03
CA SER A 37 -2.81 16.26 20.36
C SER A 37 -1.30 16.39 20.14
N ILE A 38 -0.86 16.01 18.94
CA ILE A 38 0.44 16.41 18.41
C ILE A 38 0.27 17.73 17.67
N GLN A 39 0.25 18.84 18.41
CA GLN A 39 0.13 20.20 17.82
C GLN A 39 1.43 20.71 17.19
N ASN A 40 2.48 19.89 17.05
CA ASN A 40 3.78 20.30 16.50
C ASN A 40 4.36 19.35 15.44
N ILE A 41 3.54 18.59 14.70
CA ILE A 41 3.96 18.03 13.40
C ILE A 41 3.28 18.86 12.32
N SER A 42 3.88 20.01 11.99
CA SER A 42 3.37 20.91 10.94
C SER A 42 3.31 20.26 9.54
N TYR A 43 3.89 19.07 9.38
CA TYR A 43 4.13 18.43 8.08
C TYR A 43 3.40 17.11 7.87
N VAL A 44 2.64 16.55 8.80
CA VAL A 44 1.90 15.30 8.51
C VAL A 44 0.45 15.50 8.91
N LYS A 45 -0.43 15.63 7.91
CA LYS A 45 -1.87 15.73 8.17
C LYS A 45 -2.38 14.36 8.63
N GLN A 46 -3.16 14.37 9.71
CA GLN A 46 -3.85 13.18 10.20
C GLN A 46 -5.14 12.89 9.38
N ASP A 47 -5.12 13.14 8.07
CA ASP A 47 -6.25 12.93 7.16
C ASP A 47 -6.09 11.68 6.28
N GLY A 48 -4.94 10.99 6.34
CA GLY A 48 -4.69 9.78 5.56
C GLY A 48 -5.77 8.72 5.71
N ASP A 49 -6.39 8.57 6.88
CA ASP A 49 -7.48 7.61 7.08
C ASP A 49 -8.76 8.01 6.32
N GLN A 50 -9.06 9.31 6.22
CA GLN A 50 -10.19 9.82 5.44
C GLN A 50 -9.95 9.68 3.94
N ILE A 51 -8.73 9.99 3.48
CA ILE A 51 -8.30 9.81 2.09
C ILE A 51 -8.38 8.31 1.72
N ASN A 52 -7.88 7.42 2.58
CA ASN A 52 -7.96 5.97 2.33
C ASN A 52 -9.41 5.48 2.27
N ALA A 53 -10.29 6.01 3.12
CA ALA A 53 -11.69 5.64 3.13
C ALA A 53 -12.44 6.12 1.87
N SER A 54 -12.11 7.29 1.33
CA SER A 54 -12.72 7.77 0.08
C SER A 54 -12.31 6.90 -1.11
N VAL A 55 -11.02 6.58 -1.23
CA VAL A 55 -10.49 5.70 -2.28
C VAL A 55 -11.07 4.29 -2.18
N ARG A 56 -11.10 3.66 -0.99
CA ARG A 56 -11.75 2.34 -0.79
C ARG A 56 -13.23 2.33 -1.16
N ARG A 57 -13.92 3.47 -1.04
CA ARG A 57 -15.33 3.57 -1.41
C ARG A 57 -15.50 3.54 -2.93
N MET A 58 -14.63 4.23 -3.65
CA MET A 58 -14.68 4.39 -5.11
C MET A 58 -14.10 3.19 -5.88
N PHE A 59 -13.00 2.64 -5.40
CA PHE A 59 -12.24 1.58 -6.09
C PHE A 59 -12.36 0.26 -5.31
N LYS A 60 -13.23 -0.65 -5.79
CA LYS A 60 -13.52 -1.92 -5.12
C LYS A 60 -12.49 -3.00 -5.38
N GLU A 61 -11.64 -2.78 -6.36
CA GLU A 61 -10.55 -3.62 -6.83
C GLU A 61 -9.35 -3.56 -5.87
N ILE A 62 -9.28 -2.54 -5.01
CA ILE A 62 -8.21 -2.35 -4.03
C ILE A 62 -8.46 -3.25 -2.81
N ASN A 63 -7.45 -4.05 -2.46
CA ASN A 63 -7.43 -4.89 -1.27
C ASN A 63 -6.87 -4.11 -0.06
N GLU A 64 -5.66 -3.56 -0.22
CA GLU A 64 -4.98 -2.78 0.82
C GLU A 64 -4.64 -1.38 0.30
N ILE A 65 -4.63 -0.41 1.21
CA ILE A 65 -4.25 0.97 0.91
C ILE A 65 -3.58 1.55 2.15
N THR A 66 -2.53 2.32 1.94
CA THR A 66 -1.92 3.15 2.97
C THR A 66 -1.50 4.47 2.35
N SER A 67 -1.56 5.53 3.14
CA SER A 67 -1.18 6.87 2.71
C SER A 67 -0.60 7.66 3.85
N ILE A 68 0.19 8.66 3.47
CA ILE A 68 0.71 9.71 4.33
C ILE A 68 0.72 11.02 3.53
N SER A 69 0.31 12.10 4.16
CA SER A 69 0.11 13.40 3.53
C SER A 69 0.81 14.48 4.34
N ASN A 70 1.36 15.49 3.67
CA ASN A 70 1.86 16.71 4.27
C ASN A 70 0.98 17.91 3.87
N GLN A 71 1.48 19.15 3.96
CA GLN A 71 0.71 20.33 3.55
C GLN A 71 0.60 20.51 2.02
N GLN A 72 1.51 19.91 1.27
CA GLN A 72 1.73 20.07 -0.18
C GLN A 72 1.54 18.77 -0.96
N ASP A 73 1.76 17.62 -0.33
CA ASP A 73 1.90 16.32 -0.99
C ASP A 73 1.00 15.25 -0.36
N ILE A 74 0.45 14.37 -1.19
CA ILE A 74 -0.16 13.10 -0.79
C ILE A 74 0.64 11.96 -1.41
N LEU A 75 1.19 11.08 -0.58
CA LEU A 75 1.80 9.83 -1.01
C LEU A 75 0.88 8.67 -0.64
N MET A 76 0.53 7.85 -1.62
CA MET A 76 -0.35 6.70 -1.44
C MET A 76 0.24 5.46 -2.08
N ALA A 77 0.06 4.32 -1.40
CA ALA A 77 0.31 3.02 -1.97
C ALA A 77 -0.95 2.16 -1.91
N ILE A 78 -1.24 1.49 -3.02
CA ILE A 78 -2.37 0.56 -3.15
C ILE A 78 -1.86 -0.85 -3.43
N GLN A 79 -2.60 -1.85 -2.97
CA GLN A 79 -2.45 -3.24 -3.42
C GLN A 79 -3.80 -3.71 -3.93
N VAL A 80 -3.84 -4.20 -5.17
CA VAL A 80 -5.10 -4.66 -5.78
C VAL A 80 -5.41 -6.11 -5.43
N LYS A 81 -6.66 -6.51 -5.63
CA LYS A 81 -7.09 -7.91 -5.51
C LYS A 81 -6.35 -8.79 -6.53
N PRO A 82 -6.12 -10.08 -6.25
CA PRO A 82 -5.40 -10.98 -7.16
C PRO A 82 -5.97 -11.00 -8.59
N LEU A 83 -7.29 -10.94 -8.74
CA LEU A 83 -7.96 -10.93 -10.05
C LEU A 83 -7.74 -9.63 -10.85
N SER A 84 -7.29 -8.57 -10.18
CA SER A 84 -7.08 -7.24 -10.75
C SER A 84 -5.59 -6.91 -10.97
N GLN A 85 -4.66 -7.82 -10.64
CA GLN A 85 -3.21 -7.58 -10.75
C GLN A 85 -2.77 -7.18 -12.16
N PHE A 86 -3.41 -7.73 -13.20
CA PHE A 86 -3.09 -7.37 -14.59
C PHE A 86 -3.36 -5.89 -14.93
N ASN A 87 -4.21 -5.23 -14.15
CA ASN A 87 -4.57 -3.82 -14.32
C ASN A 87 -4.10 -2.97 -13.13
N GLU A 88 -3.17 -3.47 -12.33
CA GLU A 88 -2.75 -2.83 -11.08
C GLU A 88 -2.24 -1.39 -11.29
N GLN A 89 -1.33 -1.20 -12.27
CA GLN A 89 -0.83 0.13 -12.61
C GLN A 89 -1.96 1.07 -13.07
N LYS A 90 -2.85 0.57 -13.92
CA LYS A 90 -4.00 1.35 -14.41
C LYS A 90 -4.90 1.79 -13.25
N ILE A 91 -5.13 0.92 -12.26
CA ILE A 91 -5.92 1.27 -11.07
C ILE A 91 -5.18 2.33 -10.25
N ALA A 92 -3.86 2.25 -10.10
CA ALA A 92 -3.08 3.28 -9.43
C ALA A 92 -3.22 4.64 -10.12
N ASP A 93 -3.11 4.69 -11.45
CA ASP A 93 -3.27 5.91 -12.25
C ASP A 93 -4.69 6.50 -12.11
N GLU A 94 -5.72 5.65 -12.11
CA GLU A 94 -7.12 6.07 -11.92
C GLU A 94 -7.36 6.64 -10.50
N VAL A 95 -6.73 6.05 -9.47
CA VAL A 95 -6.77 6.56 -8.10
C VAL A 95 -6.06 7.91 -8.00
N GLU A 96 -4.90 8.06 -8.65
CA GLU A 96 -4.16 9.31 -8.70
C GLU A 96 -4.99 10.42 -9.33
N ALA A 97 -5.58 10.16 -10.49
CA ALA A 97 -6.46 11.11 -11.17
C ALA A 97 -7.68 11.49 -10.29
N TYR A 98 -8.28 10.53 -9.58
CA TYR A 98 -9.37 10.81 -8.64
C TYR A 98 -8.93 11.76 -7.52
N LEU A 99 -7.74 11.54 -6.95
CA LEU A 99 -7.20 12.34 -5.86
C LEU A 99 -6.76 13.73 -6.33
N ILE A 100 -6.14 13.87 -7.49
CA ILE A 100 -5.79 15.18 -8.09
C ILE A 100 -7.04 16.05 -8.26
N ASN A 101 -8.14 15.46 -8.72
CA ASN A 101 -9.41 16.18 -8.86
C ASN A 101 -10.05 16.54 -7.51
N THR A 102 -9.83 15.73 -6.47
CA THR A 102 -10.38 15.95 -5.13
C THR A 102 -9.56 16.95 -4.32
N TYR A 103 -8.25 16.98 -4.53
CA TYR A 103 -7.25 17.75 -3.80
C TYR A 103 -6.37 18.54 -4.75
N SER A 104 -6.98 19.47 -5.48
CA SER A 104 -6.35 20.19 -6.59
C SER A 104 -5.21 21.13 -6.18
N ASP A 105 -5.04 21.39 -4.88
CA ASP A 105 -3.98 22.20 -4.29
C ASP A 105 -2.77 21.39 -3.80
N MET A 106 -2.81 20.05 -3.92
CA MET A 106 -1.75 19.15 -3.46
C MET A 106 -1.17 18.33 -4.63
N GLU A 107 0.12 18.06 -4.56
CA GLU A 107 0.80 17.09 -5.41
C GLU A 107 0.42 15.67 -4.95
N VAL A 108 -0.12 14.86 -5.84
CA VAL A 108 -0.56 13.50 -5.51
C VAL A 108 0.33 12.52 -6.25
N ASN A 109 0.84 11.52 -5.52
CA ASN A 109 1.63 10.43 -6.08
C ASN A 109 1.10 9.09 -5.57
N VAL A 110 0.61 8.25 -6.47
CA VAL A 110 0.05 6.93 -6.14
C VAL A 110 0.91 5.84 -6.75
N SER A 111 1.33 4.88 -5.94
CA SER A 111 2.10 3.73 -6.40
C SER A 111 1.39 2.42 -6.09
N SER A 112 1.57 1.43 -6.95
CA SER A 112 1.21 0.04 -6.66
C SER A 112 2.39 -0.82 -6.21
N ASP A 113 3.60 -0.25 -6.10
CA ASP A 113 4.78 -1.00 -5.68
C ASP A 113 4.70 -1.34 -4.18
N TYR A 114 4.81 -2.63 -3.87
CA TYR A 114 4.79 -3.15 -2.51
C TYR A 114 5.87 -2.54 -1.60
N LYS A 115 7.03 -2.17 -2.14
CA LYS A 115 8.09 -1.47 -1.40
C LYS A 115 7.58 -0.13 -0.88
N ILE A 116 6.88 0.65 -1.70
CA ILE A 116 6.32 1.95 -1.30
C ILE A 116 5.30 1.75 -0.18
N PHE A 117 4.44 0.73 -0.30
CA PHE A 117 3.51 0.35 0.76
C PHE A 117 4.20 0.08 2.10
N LEU A 118 5.30 -0.67 2.08
CA LEU A 118 6.09 -0.97 3.28
C LEU A 118 6.75 0.29 3.86
N GLU A 119 7.33 1.16 3.04
CA GLU A 119 8.00 2.37 3.53
C GLU A 119 7.03 3.37 4.15
N ILE A 120 5.84 3.58 3.55
CA ILE A 120 4.80 4.42 4.14
C ILE A 120 4.39 3.87 5.52
N ASN A 121 4.16 2.56 5.63
CA ASN A 121 3.79 1.95 6.91
C ASN A 121 4.92 2.02 7.95
N ARG A 122 6.19 1.88 7.54
CA ARG A 122 7.35 2.07 8.42
C ARG A 122 7.41 3.49 8.95
N LEU A 123 7.22 4.50 8.10
CA LEU A 123 7.20 5.90 8.50
C LEU A 123 6.05 6.19 9.47
N LYS A 124 4.83 5.76 9.14
CA LYS A 124 3.65 5.89 10.04
C LYS A 124 3.89 5.27 11.41
N LYS A 125 4.48 4.07 11.46
CA LYS A 125 4.82 3.39 12.72
C LYS A 125 5.83 4.19 13.55
N LYS A 126 6.89 4.70 12.93
CA LYS A 126 7.90 5.51 13.61
C LYS A 126 7.32 6.83 14.14
N ILE A 127 6.45 7.49 13.37
CA ILE A 127 5.71 8.69 13.80
C ILE A 127 4.83 8.36 15.01
N ALA A 128 4.04 7.28 14.96
CA ALA A 128 3.17 6.88 16.06
C ALA A 128 3.95 6.55 17.34
N GLN A 129 5.17 6.01 17.21
CA GLN A 129 6.08 5.72 18.32
C GLN A 129 6.85 6.95 18.83
N LYS A 130 6.68 8.13 18.20
CA LYS A 130 7.46 9.35 18.48
C LYS A 130 8.97 9.11 18.45
N SER A 131 9.42 8.21 17.58
CA SER A 131 10.82 7.79 17.49
C SER A 131 11.65 8.58 16.48
N LEU A 132 11.05 9.56 15.81
CA LEU A 132 11.71 10.44 14.85
C LEU A 132 11.49 11.91 15.21
N SER A 133 12.52 12.71 14.98
CA SER A 133 12.42 14.16 14.91
C SER A 133 11.70 14.62 13.64
N THR A 134 11.25 15.88 13.62
CA THR A 134 10.58 16.47 12.44
C THR A 134 11.45 16.41 11.19
N ASN A 135 12.76 16.61 11.30
CA ASN A 135 13.67 16.56 10.16
C ASN A 135 13.77 15.14 9.59
N GLU A 136 13.88 14.12 10.44
CA GLU A 136 13.92 12.73 10.02
C GLU A 136 12.60 12.28 9.37
N ILE A 137 11.46 12.80 9.84
CA ILE A 137 10.16 12.57 9.20
C ILE A 137 10.15 13.14 7.78
N ASN A 138 10.63 14.37 7.61
CA ASN A 138 10.69 15.03 6.29
C ASN A 138 11.66 14.32 5.34
N GLU A 139 12.83 13.91 5.81
CA GLU A 139 13.80 13.14 5.02
C GLU A 139 13.21 11.80 4.58
N ALA A 140 12.56 11.07 5.48
CA ALA A 140 11.90 9.82 5.16
C ALA A 140 10.74 10.01 4.17
N PHE A 141 9.93 11.05 4.35
CA PHE A 141 8.84 11.39 3.43
C PHE A 141 9.36 11.68 2.02
N ASN A 142 10.38 12.55 1.91
CA ASN A 142 10.99 12.90 0.63
C ASN A 142 11.68 11.69 -0.02
N SER A 143 12.30 10.82 0.78
CA SER A 143 12.88 9.57 0.27
C SER A 143 11.81 8.68 -0.37
N ILE A 144 10.62 8.57 0.23
CA ILE A 144 9.50 7.83 -0.34
C ILE A 144 9.02 8.50 -1.63
N LYS A 145 8.87 9.84 -1.64
CA LYS A 145 8.47 10.60 -2.84
C LYS A 145 9.41 10.33 -4.02
N THR A 146 10.72 10.40 -3.79
CA THR A 146 11.75 10.09 -4.79
C THR A 146 11.74 8.62 -5.23
N LEU A 147 11.33 7.69 -4.38
CA LEU A 147 11.18 6.29 -4.78
C LEU A 147 9.99 6.06 -5.72
N ILE A 148 8.92 6.84 -5.57
CA ILE A 148 7.75 6.78 -6.46
C ILE A 148 8.11 7.42 -7.80
N ASN A 149 8.67 8.62 -7.76
CA ASN A 149 9.12 9.36 -8.93
C ASN A 149 10.64 9.59 -8.83
N PRO A 150 11.47 8.66 -9.33
CA PRO A 150 12.90 8.89 -9.39
C PRO A 150 13.15 10.13 -10.26
N PRO A 151 14.08 11.02 -9.89
CA PRO A 151 14.49 12.09 -10.78
C PRO A 151 14.92 11.45 -12.08
N SER A 152 14.24 11.78 -13.18
CA SER A 152 14.73 11.48 -14.51
C SER A 152 16.11 12.10 -14.58
N ASP A 153 17.15 11.27 -14.66
CA ASP A 153 18.50 11.74 -14.93
C ASP A 153 18.38 12.75 -16.07
N GLN A 154 18.78 13.99 -15.79
CA GLN A 154 18.94 15.00 -16.81
C GLN A 154 20.00 14.44 -17.75
N GLU A 155 19.56 13.83 -18.85
CA GLU A 155 20.42 13.55 -20.00
C GLU A 155 20.87 14.93 -20.54
N GLU A 156 21.96 15.45 -19.96
CA GLU A 156 22.87 16.41 -20.61
C GLU A 156 23.72 15.70 -21.68
#